data_AF-A0A1H2GKV1-F1
#
_entry.id   AF-A0A1H2GKV1-F1
#
_cell.length_a   1.000
_cell.length_b   1.000
_cell.length_c   1.000
_cell.angle_alpha   90.00
_cell.angle_beta   90.00
_cell.angle_gamma   90.00
#
_symmetry.space_group_name_H-M   'P 1'
#
loop_
_entity.id
_entity.type
_entity.pdbx_description
1 polymer ?
#
loop_
_entity_poly.entity_id
_entity_poly.type
_entity_poly.pdbx_seq_one_letter_code
_entity_poly.pdbx_strand_id
1 'polypeptide(L)'
;MTEKHINPQKNHLLASLPETEYDRIFPHLELIQMPLGNVIYESGEKLHYVYFPTDCIISLLYVMENGASAEIAVVGFEGVVGVALFMGGQTMPNRAVVQSAGYCYRIRQKQFMEEFNRHGPCFTIC
;
A
#
# COMPACT_ATOMS: atom_id res chain seq x y z
N MET A 1 -24.91 -7.76 7.95
CA MET A 1 -24.01 -6.68 7.49
C MET A 1 -22.90 -7.35 6.72
N THR A 2 -22.77 -7.02 5.44
CA THR A 2 -22.18 -7.86 4.40
C THR A 2 -20.70 -8.13 4.66
N GLU A 3 -20.35 -9.35 5.07
CA GLU A 3 -18.98 -9.87 4.98
C GLU A 3 -18.62 -9.97 3.50
N LYS A 4 -18.17 -8.84 2.94
CA LYS A 4 -17.66 -8.79 1.58
C LYS A 4 -16.35 -9.58 1.61
N HIS A 5 -16.37 -10.83 1.15
CA HIS A 5 -15.18 -11.64 0.89
C HIS A 5 -14.38 -10.96 -0.23
N ILE A 6 -13.66 -9.91 0.11
CA ILE A 6 -12.64 -9.33 -0.75
C ILE A 6 -11.53 -10.37 -0.81
N ASN A 7 -11.08 -10.75 -2.00
CA ASN A 7 -9.96 -11.68 -2.16
C ASN A 7 -8.67 -10.84 -2.24
N PRO A 8 -7.63 -11.12 -1.44
CA PRO A 8 -6.33 -10.44 -1.56
C PRO A 8 -5.73 -10.53 -2.96
N GLN A 9 -6.02 -11.60 -3.71
CA GLN A 9 -5.59 -11.78 -5.11
C GLN A 9 -6.26 -10.82 -6.10
N LYS A 10 -7.18 -9.95 -5.66
CA LYS A 10 -7.61 -8.81 -6.48
C LYS A 10 -6.50 -7.78 -6.68
N ASN A 11 -5.55 -7.72 -5.74
CA ASN A 11 -4.36 -6.90 -5.94
C ASN A 11 -3.40 -7.65 -6.86
N HIS A 12 -3.02 -7.03 -7.98
CA HIS A 12 -2.19 -7.68 -9.00
C HIS A 12 -0.81 -8.09 -8.45
N LEU A 13 -0.26 -7.29 -7.54
CA LEU A 13 1.03 -7.57 -6.92
C LEU A 13 0.92 -8.78 -5.98
N LEU A 14 -0.12 -8.86 -5.15
CA LEU A 14 -0.37 -10.06 -4.33
C LEU A 14 -0.68 -11.31 -5.18
N ALA A 15 -1.38 -11.14 -6.30
CA ALA A 15 -1.67 -12.23 -7.24
C ALA A 15 -0.42 -12.73 -7.99
N SER A 16 0.60 -11.88 -8.13
CA SER A 16 1.87 -12.22 -8.78
C SER A 16 2.87 -12.92 -7.86
N LEU A 17 2.60 -12.97 -6.55
CA LEU A 17 3.48 -13.62 -5.59
C LEU A 17 3.48 -15.15 -5.78
N PRO A 18 4.64 -15.80 -5.66
CA PRO A 18 4.70 -17.25 -5.56
C PRO A 18 3.86 -17.76 -4.38
N GLU A 19 3.23 -18.91 -4.54
CA GLU A 19 2.32 -19.52 -3.55
C GLU A 19 2.95 -19.60 -2.15
N THR A 20 4.23 -19.96 -2.06
CA THR A 20 4.94 -20.05 -0.78
C THR A 20 5.12 -18.70 -0.08
N GLU A 21 5.25 -17.60 -0.81
CA GLU A 21 5.35 -16.24 -0.26
C GLU A 21 3.98 -15.73 0.14
N TYR A 22 2.98 -15.98 -0.71
CA TYR A 22 1.59 -15.65 -0.42
C TYR A 22 1.12 -16.32 0.88
N ASP A 23 1.37 -17.61 1.07
CA ASP A 23 0.97 -18.35 2.29
C ASP A 23 1.61 -17.79 3.58
N ARG A 24 2.81 -17.20 3.48
CA ARG A 24 3.47 -16.56 4.62
C ARG A 24 2.93 -15.17 4.90
N ILE A 25 2.60 -14.41 3.86
CA ILE A 25 2.09 -13.03 3.98
C ILE A 25 0.61 -13.02 4.36
N PHE A 26 -0.19 -13.95 3.82
CA PHE A 26 -1.63 -14.07 4.02
C PHE A 26 -2.10 -13.99 5.48
N PRO A 27 -1.52 -14.73 6.45
CA PRO A 27 -1.95 -14.65 7.86
C PRO A 27 -1.68 -13.28 8.51
N HIS A 28 -0.84 -12.44 7.90
CA HIS A 28 -0.52 -11.09 8.38
C HIS A 28 -1.29 -9.99 7.64
N LEU A 29 -2.09 -10.34 6.62
CA LEU A 29 -2.91 -9.39 5.88
C LEU A 29 -4.17 -9.05 6.68
N GLU A 30 -4.36 -7.76 6.94
CA GLU A 30 -5.55 -7.22 7.57
C GLU A 30 -6.40 -6.48 6.52
N LEU A 31 -7.65 -6.90 6.32
CA LEU A 31 -8.59 -6.17 5.48
C LEU A 31 -9.05 -4.91 6.22
N ILE A 32 -8.93 -3.76 5.57
CA ILE A 32 -9.43 -2.49 6.07
C ILE A 32 -10.34 -1.81 5.04
N GLN A 33 -11.32 -1.08 5.55
CA GLN A 33 -12.15 -0.21 4.73
C GLN A 33 -11.41 1.11 4.50
N MET A 34 -11.48 1.62 3.28
CA MET A 34 -10.90 2.90 2.85
C MET A 34 -12.02 3.84 2.44
N PRO A 35 -12.51 4.73 3.33
CA PRO A 35 -13.50 5.75 2.98
C PRO A 35 -12.93 6.82 2.05
N LEU A 36 -13.78 7.39 1.19
CA LEU A 36 -13.41 8.51 0.33
C LEU A 36 -12.89 9.70 1.16
N GLY A 37 -11.80 10.31 0.73
CA GLY A 37 -11.16 11.45 1.40
C GLY A 37 -10.35 11.07 2.64
N ASN A 38 -10.28 9.79 3.02
CA ASN A 38 -9.47 9.36 4.14
C ASN A 38 -7.97 9.55 3.85
N VAL A 39 -7.24 10.12 4.81
CA VAL A 39 -5.80 10.28 4.73
C VAL A 39 -5.14 9.04 5.36
N ILE A 40 -4.29 8.35 4.60
CA ILE A 40 -3.61 7.13 5.04
C ILE A 40 -2.36 7.48 5.85
N TYR A 41 -1.66 8.53 5.44
CA TYR A 41 -0.52 9.10 6.14
C TYR A 41 -0.29 10.53 5.66
N GLU A 42 0.27 11.35 6.54
CA GLU A 42 0.68 12.72 6.23
C GLU A 42 2.19 12.84 5.95
N SER A 43 2.58 13.96 5.37
CA SER A 43 3.99 14.27 5.10
C SER A 43 4.81 14.25 6.39
N GLY A 44 5.92 13.50 6.39
CA GLY A 44 6.82 13.38 7.54
C GLY A 44 6.41 12.33 8.58
N GLU A 45 5.26 11.67 8.41
CA GLU A 45 4.90 10.53 9.27
C GLU A 45 5.66 9.26 8.86
N LYS A 46 5.96 8.42 9.86
CA LYS A 46 6.51 7.09 9.62
C LYS A 46 5.38 6.13 9.33
N LEU A 47 5.36 5.58 8.13
CA LEU A 47 4.47 4.47 7.80
C LEU A 47 4.94 3.18 8.46
N HIS A 48 4.04 2.56 9.22
CA HIS A 48 4.26 1.25 9.84
C HIS A 48 3.62 0.10 9.07
N TYR A 49 2.82 0.43 8.05
CA TYR A 49 2.05 -0.52 7.26
C TYR A 49 2.28 -0.29 5.76
N VAL A 50 2.26 -1.39 5.03
CA VAL A 50 2.18 -1.43 3.57
C VAL A 50 0.73 -1.69 3.20
N TYR A 51 0.22 -0.98 2.19
CA TYR A 51 -1.19 -1.01 1.79
C TYR A 51 -1.33 -1.53 0.36
N PHE A 52 -2.14 -2.56 0.16
CA PHE A 52 -2.49 -3.18 -1.12
C PHE A 52 -3.95 -2.89 -1.45
N PRO A 53 -4.23 -1.89 -2.30
CA PRO A 53 -5.59 -1.58 -2.72
C PRO A 53 -6.19 -2.77 -3.47
N THR A 54 -7.50 -2.98 -3.32
CA THR A 54 -8.21 -4.05 -4.05
C THR A 54 -9.38 -3.52 -4.89
N ASP A 55 -10.06 -2.49 -4.38
CA ASP A 55 -11.25 -1.86 -4.97
C ASP A 55 -11.27 -0.36 -4.60
N CYS A 56 -10.11 0.20 -4.25
CA CYS A 56 -9.97 1.61 -3.90
C CYS A 56 -8.84 2.25 -4.70
N ILE A 57 -8.91 3.56 -4.85
CA ILE A 57 -7.89 4.36 -5.54
C ILE A 57 -7.28 5.30 -4.50
N ILE A 58 -5.95 5.28 -4.41
CA ILE A 58 -5.18 6.13 -3.51
C ILE A 58 -4.34 7.08 -4.36
N SER A 59 -4.43 8.36 -4.09
CA SER A 59 -3.58 9.38 -4.71
C SER A 59 -2.49 9.82 -3.76
N LEU A 60 -1.26 9.87 -4.26
CA LEU A 60 -0.11 10.44 -3.58
C LEU A 60 -0.02 11.91 -3.98
N LEU A 61 -0.14 12.79 -2.99
CA LEU A 61 -0.08 14.23 -3.16
C LEU A 61 1.22 14.75 -2.51
N TYR A 62 2.11 15.34 -3.31
CA TYR A 62 3.28 16.04 -2.81
C TYR A 62 2.87 17.33 -2.12
N VAL A 63 3.32 17.56 -0.88
CA VAL A 63 3.03 18.78 -0.14
C VAL A 63 4.22 19.74 -0.31
N MET A 64 3.96 20.89 -0.92
CA MET A 64 4.95 21.95 -1.10
C MET A 64 5.12 22.76 0.19
N GLU A 65 6.25 23.47 0.32
CA GLU A 65 6.56 24.31 1.50
C GLU A 65 5.51 25.41 1.77
N ASN A 66 4.78 25.83 0.73
CA ASN A 66 3.70 26.83 0.84
C ASN A 66 2.34 26.23 1.25
N GLY A 67 2.29 24.93 1.57
CA GLY A 67 1.06 24.21 1.95
C GLY A 67 0.15 23.81 0.78
N ALA A 68 0.49 24.16 -0.46
CA ALA A 68 -0.21 23.63 -1.62
C ALA A 68 0.21 22.18 -1.86
N SER A 69 -0.68 21.40 -2.48
CA SER A 69 -0.40 19.99 -2.80
C SER A 69 -0.57 19.72 -4.28
N ALA A 70 0.33 18.91 -4.83
CA ALA A 70 0.30 18.49 -6.24
C ALA A 70 0.20 16.97 -6.32
N GLU A 71 -0.69 16.47 -7.17
CA GLU A 71 -0.78 15.03 -7.43
C GLU A 71 0.46 14.56 -8.18
N ILE A 72 1.14 13.55 -7.62
CA ILE A 72 2.38 13.00 -8.18
C ILE A 72 2.20 11.57 -8.69
N ALA A 73 1.31 10.79 -8.09
CA ALA A 73 1.04 9.42 -8.50
C ALA A 73 -0.34 8.96 -8.02
N VAL A 74 -0.89 7.98 -8.73
CA VAL A 74 -2.13 7.30 -8.36
C VAL A 74 -1.83 5.80 -8.26
N VAL A 75 -2.36 5.16 -7.22
CA VAL A 75 -2.16 3.74 -6.93
C VAL A 75 -3.53 3.07 -6.81
N GLY A 76 -3.82 2.17 -7.76
CA GLY A 76 -5.00 1.31 -7.76
C GLY A 76 -4.71 -0.11 -7.28
N PHE A 77 -5.51 -1.06 -7.76
CA PHE A 77 -5.41 -2.48 -7.42
C PHE A 77 -4.14 -3.14 -8.01
N GLU A 78 -3.51 -2.50 -8.98
CA GLU A 78 -2.28 -2.94 -9.62
C GLU A 78 -1.03 -2.66 -8.79
N GLY A 79 -1.12 -1.77 -7.80
CA GLY A 79 0.03 -1.25 -7.08
C GLY A 79 -0.01 -1.49 -5.57
N VAL A 80 0.90 -0.81 -4.89
CA VAL A 80 1.09 -0.86 -3.45
C VAL A 80 1.56 0.50 -2.93
N VAL A 81 1.07 0.89 -1.76
CA VAL A 81 1.45 2.14 -1.09
C VAL A 81 2.31 1.82 0.14
N GLY A 82 3.36 2.62 0.34
CA GLY A 82 4.27 2.53 1.48
C GLY A 82 5.60 1.82 1.18
N VAL A 83 5.68 0.98 0.12
CA VAL A 83 6.92 0.24 -0.22
C VAL A 83 8.10 1.16 -0.54
N ALA A 84 7.85 2.25 -1.24
CA ALA A 84 8.92 3.17 -1.68
C ALA A 84 9.64 3.89 -0.52
N LEU A 85 9.03 4.03 0.67
CA LEU A 85 9.72 4.49 1.87
C LEU A 85 10.77 3.48 2.34
N PHE A 86 10.51 2.20 2.10
CA PHE A 86 11.37 1.14 2.60
C PHE A 86 12.52 0.80 1.65
N MET A 87 12.41 1.16 0.36
CA MET A 87 13.46 0.97 -0.65
C MET A 87 14.53 2.09 -0.69
N GLY A 88 14.50 3.04 0.24
CA GLY A 88 15.54 4.07 0.36
C GLY A 88 15.07 5.48 0.76
N GLY A 89 13.75 5.71 0.84
CA GLY A 89 13.20 7.00 1.27
C GLY A 89 12.88 7.04 2.77
N GLN A 90 13.77 7.57 3.62
CA GLN A 90 13.54 7.61 5.07
C GLN A 90 12.27 8.37 5.49
N THR A 91 11.82 9.33 4.68
CA THR A 91 10.54 10.03 4.80
C THR A 91 10.05 10.40 3.40
N MET A 92 8.74 10.49 3.21
CA MET A 92 8.14 11.01 1.98
C MET A 92 7.50 12.38 2.28
N PRO A 93 7.84 13.43 1.52
CA PRO A 93 7.17 14.74 1.58
C PRO A 93 5.82 14.71 0.84
N ASN A 94 5.13 13.57 0.89
CA ASN A 94 3.82 13.39 0.27
C ASN A 94 2.84 12.86 1.31
N ARG A 95 1.56 13.08 1.04
CA ARG A 95 0.44 12.50 1.77
C ARG A 95 -0.33 11.58 0.85
N ALA A 96 -0.87 10.49 1.38
CA ALA A 96 -1.74 9.60 0.62
C ALA A 96 -3.19 9.79 1.00
N VAL A 97 -4.03 10.04 0.00
CA VAL A 97 -5.46 10.28 0.18
C VAL A 97 -6.26 9.30 -0.66
N VAL A 98 -7.30 8.73 -0.07
CA VAL A 98 -8.24 7.85 -0.79
C VAL A 98 -9.12 8.71 -1.71
N GLN A 99 -8.94 8.56 -3.02
CA GLN A 99 -9.75 9.24 -4.05
C GLN A 99 -10.99 8.44 -4.46
N SER A 100 -10.99 7.12 -4.22
CA SER A 100 -12.17 6.28 -4.43
C SER A 100 -12.33 5.33 -3.25
N ALA A 101 -13.53 5.34 -2.66
CA ALA A 101 -13.85 4.49 -1.52
C ALA A 101 -13.81 3.01 -1.90
N GLY A 102 -13.34 2.18 -0.99
CA GLY A 102 -13.30 0.74 -1.22
C GLY A 102 -12.59 -0.02 -0.11
N TYR A 103 -11.84 -1.04 -0.50
CA TYR A 103 -11.14 -1.93 0.43
C TYR A 103 -9.67 -2.05 0.08
N CYS A 104 -8.87 -2.22 1.13
CA CYS A 104 -7.43 -2.38 1.04
C CYS A 104 -6.99 -3.45 2.03
N TYR A 105 -5.99 -4.24 1.66
CA TYR A 105 -5.26 -5.03 2.63
C TYR A 105 -4.08 -4.25 3.18
N ARG A 106 -3.78 -4.39 4.45
CA ARG A 106 -2.56 -3.86 5.05
C ARG A 106 -1.75 -4.96 5.71
N ILE A 107 -0.44 -4.80 5.71
CA ILE A 107 0.50 -5.65 6.45
C ILE A 107 1.49 -4.76 7.19
N ARG A 108 1.97 -5.21 8.35
CA ARG A 108 3.05 -4.53 9.07
C ARG A 108 4.31 -4.51 8.22
N GLN A 109 4.96 -3.35 8.16
CA GLN A 109 6.23 -3.13 7.46
C GLN A 109 7.25 -4.23 7.78
N LYS A 110 7.42 -4.57 9.07
CA LYS A 110 8.43 -5.57 9.49
C LYS A 110 8.21 -6.92 8.80
N GLN A 111 6.97 -7.40 8.80
CA GLN A 111 6.60 -8.67 8.18
C GLN A 111 6.82 -8.62 6.66
N PHE A 112 6.43 -7.53 6.00
CA PHE A 112 6.66 -7.36 4.57
C PHE A 112 8.15 -7.34 4.21
N MET A 113 8.95 -6.59 4.98
CA MET A 113 10.40 -6.48 4.72
C MET A 113 11.15 -7.78 5.03
N GLU A 114 10.70 -8.58 6.01
CA GLU A 114 11.25 -9.91 6.29
C GLU A 114 11.08 -10.83 5.08
N GLU A 115 9.89 -10.85 4.45
CA GLU A 115 9.65 -11.64 3.24
C GLU A 115 10.36 -11.08 2.00
N PHE A 116 10.39 -9.75 1.84
CA PHE A 116 11.13 -9.08 0.75
C PHE A 116 12.64 -9.37 0.81
N ASN A 117 13.24 -9.30 2.00
CA ASN A 117 14.68 -9.57 2.18
C ASN A 117 15.02 -11.06 2.04
N ARG A 118 14.06 -11.96 2.29
CA ARG A 118 14.26 -13.41 2.18
C ARG A 118 14.49 -13.89 0.75
N HIS A 119 13.93 -13.21 -0.26
CA HIS A 119 13.97 -13.70 -1.65
C HIS A 119 14.89 -12.89 -2.57
N GLY A 120 15.63 -11.89 -2.07
CA GLY A 120 16.36 -10.97 -2.95
C GLY A 120 15.39 -10.26 -3.92
N PRO A 121 15.86 -9.51 -4.93
CA PRO A 121 14.99 -8.66 -5.74
C PRO A 121 14.16 -9.50 -6.74
N CYS A 122 13.12 -10.18 -6.26
CA CYS A 122 12.03 -10.70 -7.10
C CYS A 122 10.97 -9.62 -7.40
N PHE A 123 11.07 -8.43 -6.80
CA PHE A 123 10.30 -7.26 -7.19
C PHE A 123 11.07 -6.43 -8.20
N THR A 124 11.30 -6.97 -9.40
CA THR A 124 11.66 -6.13 -10.54
C THR A 124 10.39 -5.41 -10.97
N ILE A 125 10.24 -4.20 -10.45
CA ILE A 125 9.32 -3.21 -10.99
C ILE A 125 9.90 -2.83 -12.35
N CYS A 126 9.28 -3.30 -13.43
CA CYS A 126 9.57 -2.82 -14.78
C CYS A 126 9.16 -1.36 -14.95
#